data_AF-A0A661HR73-F1
#
_entry.id   AF-A0A661HR73-F1
#
_cell.length_a   1.000
_cell.length_b   1.000
_cell.length_c   1.000
_cell.angle_alpha   90.00
_cell.angle_beta   90.00
_cell.angle_gamma   90.00
#
_symmetry.space_group_name_H-M   'P 1'
#
loop_
_entity.id
_entity.type
_entity.pdbx_description
1 polymer ?
#
loop_
_entity_poly.entity_id
_entity_poly.type
_entity_poly.pdbx_seq_one_letter_code
_entity_poly.pdbx_strand_id
1 'polypeptide(L)'
;LVTEATISGLHDLRRVQKLVKTFNYQAVCIINKYDLNEAMTQEIEDFLDEESITVVAKLPYDETFTKALALAQPIVEYSKDGALSTLVRESWETIKLIIKENDR
;
A
#
# COMPACT_ATOMS: atom_id res chain seq x y z
N LEU A 1 5.32 -1.16 -3.34
CA LEU A 1 4.20 -1.79 -4.08
C LEU A 1 2.88 -1.29 -3.51
N VAL A 2 1.83 -1.24 -4.33
CA VAL A 2 0.46 -0.92 -3.88
C VAL A 2 -0.49 -1.87 -4.62
N THR A 3 -1.42 -2.51 -3.92
CA THR A 3 -2.43 -3.40 -4.52
C THR A 3 -3.81 -3.18 -3.92
N GLU A 4 -4.87 -3.39 -4.68
CA GLU A 4 -6.23 -3.47 -4.13
C GLU A 4 -6.54 -4.89 -3.64
N ALA A 5 -7.45 -5.03 -2.67
CA ALA A 5 -7.94 -6.31 -2.17
C ALA A 5 -8.88 -7.03 -3.18
N THR A 6 -8.32 -7.38 -4.34
CA THR A 6 -9.02 -8.03 -5.46
C THR A 6 -8.17 -9.15 -6.06
N ILE A 7 -8.80 -10.11 -6.74
CA ILE A 7 -8.11 -11.21 -7.44
C ILE A 7 -7.12 -10.68 -8.48
N SER A 8 -7.52 -9.66 -9.25
CA SER A 8 -6.64 -9.01 -10.22
C SER A 8 -5.48 -8.29 -9.53
N GLY A 9 -5.72 -7.65 -8.38
CA GLY A 9 -4.69 -7.03 -7.57
C GLY A 9 -3.61 -8.03 -7.14
N LEU A 10 -4.01 -9.18 -6.59
CA LEU A 10 -3.07 -10.24 -6.23
C LEU A 10 -2.29 -10.77 -7.43
N HIS A 11 -2.96 -10.97 -8.59
CA HIS A 11 -2.29 -11.43 -9.80
C HIS A 11 -1.24 -10.42 -10.32
N ASP A 12 -1.59 -9.13 -10.38
CA ASP A 12 -0.65 -8.08 -10.79
C ASP A 12 0.49 -7.90 -9.79
N LEU A 13 0.20 -7.99 -8.48
CA LEU A 13 1.20 -7.95 -7.43
C LEU A 13 2.22 -9.08 -7.59
N ARG A 14 1.77 -10.32 -7.83
CA ARG A 14 2.66 -11.48 -8.12
C ARG A 14 3.56 -11.23 -9.32
N ARG A 15 3.05 -10.59 -10.37
CA ARG A 15 3.82 -10.26 -11.57
C ARG A 15 4.87 -9.18 -11.31
N VAL A 16 4.50 -8.10 -10.63
CA VAL A 16 5.44 -7.02 -10.30
C VAL A 16 6.51 -7.52 -9.33
N GLN A 17 6.14 -8.34 -8.35
CA GLN A 17 7.11 -8.90 -7.40
C GLN A 17 8.16 -9.79 -8.08
N LYS A 18 7.77 -10.61 -9.06
CA LYS A 18 8.74 -11.37 -9.88
C LYS A 18 9.77 -10.44 -10.55
N LEU A 19 9.34 -9.28 -11.05
CA LEU A 19 10.24 -8.30 -11.66
C LEU A 19 11.17 -7.67 -10.63
N VAL A 20 10.62 -7.24 -9.48
CA VAL A 20 11.40 -6.65 -8.37
C VAL A 20 12.48 -7.61 -7.88
N LYS A 21 12.14 -8.90 -7.72
CA LYS A 21 13.08 -9.96 -7.35
C LYS A 21 14.23 -10.11 -8.35
N THR A 22 13.98 -9.99 -9.65
CA THR A 22 15.04 -10.07 -10.68
C THR A 22 16.12 -9.00 -10.50
N PHE A 23 15.74 -7.83 -9.98
CA PHE A 23 16.68 -6.73 -9.71
C PHE A 23 17.23 -6.73 -8.28
N ASN A 24 16.86 -7.71 -7.46
CA ASN A 24 17.26 -7.83 -6.06
C ASN A 24 16.97 -6.56 -5.24
N TYR A 25 15.86 -5.87 -5.55
CA TYR A 25 15.43 -4.71 -4.78
C TYR A 25 14.58 -5.13 -3.60
N GLN A 26 14.82 -4.51 -2.45
CA GLN A 26 13.89 -4.57 -1.32
C GLN A 26 12.61 -3.82 -1.68
N ALA A 27 11.48 -4.39 -1.28
CA ALA A 27 10.17 -3.80 -1.49
C ALA A 27 9.34 -3.87 -0.21
N VAL A 28 8.42 -2.93 -0.12
CA VAL A 28 7.35 -2.88 0.87
C VAL A 28 6.02 -2.75 0.14
N CYS A 29 4.91 -3.05 0.81
CA CYS A 29 3.58 -3.03 0.20
C CYS A 29 2.56 -2.22 1.01
N ILE A 30 1.67 -1.52 0.31
CA ILE A 30 0.44 -0.96 0.86
C ILE A 30 -0.73 -1.74 0.27
N ILE A 31 -1.64 -2.22 1.13
CA ILE A 31 -2.90 -2.81 0.70
C ILE A 31 -3.96 -1.72 0.69
N ASN A 32 -4.41 -1.36 -0.51
CA ASN A 32 -5.42 -0.34 -0.75
C ASN A 32 -6.82 -0.96 -0.75
N LYS A 33 -7.80 -0.19 -0.27
CA LYS A 33 -9.21 -0.61 -0.16
C LYS A 33 -9.35 -2.00 0.48
N TYR A 34 -8.60 -2.24 1.56
CA TYR A 34 -8.45 -3.58 2.15
C TYR A 34 -9.77 -4.18 2.66
N ASP A 35 -10.70 -3.30 3.03
CA ASP A 35 -12.03 -3.57 3.56
C ASP A 35 -13.06 -3.96 2.49
N LEU A 36 -12.73 -3.87 1.19
CA LEU A 36 -13.63 -4.36 0.13
C LEU A 36 -13.79 -5.87 0.14
N ASN A 37 -12.74 -6.60 0.55
CA ASN A 37 -12.75 -8.05 0.66
C ASN A 37 -11.67 -8.52 1.65
N GLU A 38 -12.07 -8.79 2.88
CA GLU A 38 -11.15 -9.22 3.95
C GLU A 38 -10.48 -10.57 3.65
N ALA A 39 -11.18 -11.49 3.00
CA ALA A 39 -10.61 -12.78 2.61
C ALA A 39 -9.48 -12.59 1.58
N MET A 40 -9.69 -11.72 0.60
CA MET A 40 -8.66 -11.39 -0.39
C MET A 40 -7.52 -10.58 0.23
N THR A 41 -7.80 -9.72 1.20
CA THR A 41 -6.75 -9.05 1.99
C THR A 41 -5.87 -10.07 2.70
N GLN A 42 -6.46 -11.11 3.31
CA GLN A 42 -5.69 -12.17 3.95
C GLN A 42 -4.83 -12.94 2.93
N GLU A 43 -5.38 -13.31 1.77
CA GLU A 43 -4.60 -13.97 0.71
C GLU A 43 -3.42 -13.12 0.20
N ILE A 44 -3.59 -11.79 0.17
CA ILE A 44 -2.53 -10.85 -0.17
C ILE A 44 -1.49 -10.77 0.95
N GLU A 45 -1.90 -10.69 2.22
CA GLU A 45 -1.00 -10.67 3.37
C GLU A 45 -0.16 -11.95 3.43
N ASP A 46 -0.78 -13.12 3.24
CA ASP A 46 -0.09 -14.41 3.21
C ASP A 46 0.96 -14.45 2.08
N PHE A 47 0.60 -13.99 0.88
CA PHE A 47 1.55 -13.89 -0.23
C PHE A 47 2.71 -12.93 0.04
N LEU A 48 2.43 -11.78 0.67
CA LEU A 48 3.46 -10.80 1.00
C LEU A 48 4.43 -11.34 2.05
N ASP A 49 3.93 -12.08 3.05
CA ASP A 49 4.75 -12.74 4.06
C ASP A 49 5.65 -13.84 3.45
N GLU A 50 5.09 -14.70 2.60
CA GLU A 50 5.84 -15.71 1.82
C GLU A 50 6.99 -15.09 1.01
N GLU A 51 6.79 -13.87 0.52
CA GLU A 51 7.74 -13.12 -0.30
C GLU A 51 8.68 -12.22 0.53
N SER A 52 8.55 -12.23 1.85
CA SER A 52 9.29 -11.38 2.79
C SER A 52 9.13 -9.88 2.50
N ILE A 53 7.91 -9.46 2.11
CA ILE A 53 7.56 -8.08 1.82
C ILE A 53 6.74 -7.51 2.98
N THR A 54 7.26 -6.51 3.66
CA THR A 54 6.55 -5.84 4.76
C THR A 54 5.33 -5.06 4.26
N VAL A 55 4.18 -5.31 4.87
CA VAL A 55 2.99 -4.45 4.72
C VAL A 55 3.16 -3.21 5.59
N VAL A 56 3.29 -2.03 4.96
CA VAL A 56 3.52 -0.76 5.69
C VAL A 56 2.25 0.00 6.01
N ALA A 57 1.15 -0.29 5.30
CA ALA A 57 -0.17 0.24 5.61
C ALA A 57 -1.29 -0.56 4.95
N LYS A 58 -2.47 -0.50 5.56
CA LYS A 58 -3.75 -0.89 4.96
C LYS A 58 -4.66 0.33 4.90
N LEU A 59 -5.05 0.73 3.70
CA LEU A 59 -5.90 1.90 3.47
C LEU A 59 -7.33 1.42 3.23
N PRO A 60 -8.33 1.86 4.02
CA PRO A 60 -9.72 1.51 3.76
C PRO A 60 -10.25 2.24 2.52
N TYR A 61 -11.37 1.77 1.99
CA TYR A 61 -12.13 2.51 0.99
C TYR A 61 -12.73 3.77 1.61
N ASP A 62 -12.46 4.93 1.00
CA ASP A 62 -12.95 6.22 1.47
C ASP A 62 -13.30 7.11 0.27
N GLU A 63 -14.55 7.54 0.18
CA GLU A 63 -15.02 8.43 -0.89
C GLU A 63 -14.33 9.80 -0.87
N THR A 64 -13.77 10.21 0.28
CA THR A 64 -12.99 11.44 0.42
C THR A 64 -11.80 11.45 -0.55
N PHE A 65 -11.21 10.28 -0.82
CA PHE A 65 -10.13 10.15 -1.80
C PHE A 65 -10.62 10.46 -3.22
N THR A 66 -11.78 9.91 -3.61
CA THR A 66 -12.40 10.18 -4.92
C THR A 66 -12.78 11.66 -5.07
N LYS A 67 -13.30 12.29 -4.01
CA LYS A 67 -13.62 13.72 -3.99
C LYS A 67 -12.36 14.59 -4.15
N ALA A 68 -11.28 14.25 -3.46
CA ALA A 68 -9.99 14.93 -3.59
C ALA A 68 -9.44 14.83 -5.02
N LEU A 69 -9.49 13.62 -5.62
CA LEU A 69 -9.08 13.39 -7.00
C LEU A 69 -9.90 14.19 -8.01
N ALA A 70 -11.22 14.30 -7.82
CA ALA A 70 -12.09 15.09 -8.70
C ALA A 70 -11.73 16.59 -8.71
N LEU A 71 -11.10 17.07 -7.64
CA LEU A 71 -10.59 18.43 -7.50
C LEU A 71 -9.10 18.56 -7.87
N ALA A 72 -8.48 17.49 -8.38
CA ALA A 72 -7.05 17.40 -8.65
C ALA A 72 -6.17 17.79 -7.45
N GLN A 73 -6.63 17.49 -6.24
CA GLN A 73 -5.95 17.85 -5.00
C GLN A 73 -5.46 16.59 -4.28
N PRO A 74 -4.21 16.56 -3.76
CA PRO A 74 -3.73 15.46 -2.94
C PRO A 74 -4.60 15.25 -1.69
N ILE A 75 -4.88 14.00 -1.32
CA ILE A 75 -5.72 13.69 -0.15
C ILE A 75 -5.19 14.33 1.14
N VAL A 76 -3.87 14.34 1.31
CA VAL A 76 -3.18 14.92 2.47
C VAL A 76 -3.33 16.43 2.61
N GLU A 77 -3.74 17.12 1.53
CA GLU A 77 -4.07 18.54 1.52
C GLU A 77 -5.59 18.75 1.59
N TYR A 78 -6.36 17.95 0.84
CA TYR A 78 -7.81 18.06 0.77
C TYR A 78 -8.48 17.76 2.12
N SER A 79 -8.02 16.70 2.81
CA SER A 79 -8.52 16.29 4.12
C SER A 79 -7.37 16.26 5.11
N LYS A 80 -6.80 17.43 5.41
CA LYS A 80 -5.53 17.57 6.16
C LYS A 80 -5.50 16.77 7.47
N ASP A 81 -6.60 16.73 8.19
CA ASP A 81 -6.72 16.06 9.50
C ASP A 81 -7.59 14.79 9.44
N GLY A 82 -7.90 14.32 8.23
CA GLY A 82 -8.68 13.10 8.00
C GLY A 82 -7.88 11.82 8.26
N ALA A 83 -8.58 10.76 8.69
CA ALA A 83 -7.97 9.47 9.01
C ALA A 83 -7.12 8.92 7.86
N LEU A 84 -7.61 9.00 6.61
CA LEU A 84 -6.87 8.52 5.45
C LEU A 84 -5.58 9.32 5.20
N SER A 85 -5.60 10.64 5.40
CA SER A 85 -4.41 11.47 5.30
C SER A 85 -3.37 11.14 6.37
N THR A 86 -3.83 10.86 7.58
CA THR A 86 -2.97 10.40 8.67
C THR A 86 -2.31 9.06 8.32
N LEU A 87 -3.08 8.07 7.87
CA LEU A 87 -2.56 6.77 7.44
C LEU A 87 -1.52 6.91 6.32
N VAL A 88 -1.78 7.76 5.31
CA VAL A 88 -0.82 8.02 4.23
C VAL A 88 0.47 8.63 4.77
N ARG A 89 0.39 9.63 5.67
CA ARG A 89 1.59 10.23 6.29
C ARG A 89 2.36 9.24 7.14
N GLU A 90 1.68 8.45 7.97
CA GLU A 90 2.29 7.42 8.81
C GLU A 90 3.00 6.35 7.95
N SER A 91 2.35 5.89 6.88
CA SER A 91 2.95 4.95 5.93
C SER A 91 4.25 5.50 5.32
N TRP A 92 4.30 6.80 5.03
CA TRP A 92 5.50 7.47 4.51
C TRP A 92 6.62 7.54 5.55
N GLU A 93 6.29 7.85 6.81
CA GLU A 93 7.28 7.82 7.88
C GLU A 93 7.87 6.41 8.07
N THR A 94 7.04 5.37 8.06
CA THR A 94 7.49 3.97 8.11
C THR A 94 8.42 3.63 6.95
N ILE A 95 8.07 4.01 5.72
CA ILE A 95 8.92 3.78 4.54
C ILE A 95 10.28 4.46 4.69
N LYS A 96 10.32 5.71 5.16
CA LYS A 96 11.58 6.44 5.38
C LYS A 96 12.47 5.77 6.43
N LEU A 97 11.88 5.18 7.47
CA LEU A 97 12.64 4.45 8.50
C LEU A 97 13.30 3.20 7.90
N ILE A 98 12.53 2.40 7.16
CA ILE A 98 13.03 1.19 6.50
C ILE A 98 14.17 1.54 5.52
N ILE A 99 14.02 2.59 4.71
CA ILE A 99 15.08 3.02 3.77
C ILE A 99 16.36 3.42 4.53
N LYS A 100 16.25 4.21 5.61
CA LYS A 100 17.41 4.64 6.40
C LYS A 100 18.14 3.50 7.09
N GLU A 101 17.45 2.43 7.47
CA GLU A 101 18.07 1.25 8.05
C GLU A 101 18.91 0.48 7.02
N ASN A 102 18.50 0.49 5.75
CA ASN A 102 19.22 -0.18 4.67
C ASN A 102 20.44 0.61 4.14
N ASP A 103 20.48 1.93 4.36
CA ASP A 103 21.63 2.79 4.01
C ASP A 103 22.75 2.77 5.07
N ARG A 104 22.59 2.05 6.18
CA ARG A 104 23.57 1.93 7.28
C ARG A 104 24.39 0.64 7.19
#